data_AF-A0A1A8RC33-F1
#
_entry.id   AF-A0A1A8RC33-F1
#
_cell.length_a   1.000
_cell.length_b   1.000
_cell.length_c   1.000
_cell.angle_alpha   90.00
_cell.angle_beta   90.00
_cell.angle_gamma   90.00
#
_symmetry.space_group_name_H-M   'P 1'
#
loop_
_entity.id
_entity.type
_entity.pdbx_description
1 polymer ?
#
loop_
_entity_poly.entity_id
_entity_poly.type
_entity_poly.pdbx_seq_one_letter_code
_entity_poly.pdbx_strand_id
1 'polypeptide(L)'
;LGQGLREGDALCDADGCFVVHFDQKIFLDSWRSCKYKGGDLATIKHRKDAEAISKLFSTLDLRQPRSKVEVWIGLQRQPRQCSDTHPLRGFSWTTGDRDTAYTNWHSKDSAGMCSVPRCVAMGYSTQEQGDNFKWLVGPCSNQVDGYLCRYSYKGMCGALWSEGAGGALYTTPFDLVSSLLTHVPPGSVANLPCPADDQLVLCMVMEDGSVGWSRQPPLCSGPSVSHSSCAQDNGGCEHFCRTVGGLPSCECAEGYHLRTDGQTCEPPGACLGYPCEFECLPLL
;
A
#
# COMPACT_ATOMS: atom_id res chain seq x y z
N LEU A 1 1.86 6.76 24.98
CA LEU A 1 1.99 7.57 23.75
C LEU A 1 2.50 6.65 22.67
N GLY A 2 1.59 6.04 21.89
CA GLY A 2 1.97 5.19 20.76
C GLY A 2 2.75 6.06 19.77
N GLN A 3 3.94 5.63 19.39
CA GLN A 3 4.72 6.31 18.37
C GLN A 3 4.03 6.10 17.01
N GLY A 4 3.88 7.15 16.22
CA GLY A 4 3.28 7.07 14.88
C GLY A 4 3.96 6.05 13.96
N LEU A 5 3.25 5.65 12.91
CA LEU A 5 3.78 4.83 11.83
C LEU A 5 4.79 5.65 11.00
N ARG A 6 5.89 5.01 10.59
CA ARG A 6 6.85 5.55 9.62
C ARG A 6 6.55 5.02 8.23
N GLU A 7 7.04 5.67 7.19
CA GLU A 7 6.82 5.25 5.79
C GLU A 7 7.22 3.79 5.53
N GLY A 8 8.30 3.31 6.15
CA GLY A 8 8.78 1.92 6.04
C GLY A 8 8.02 0.90 6.90
N ASP A 9 7.08 1.32 7.75
CA ASP A 9 6.31 0.43 8.62
C ASP A 9 5.13 -0.24 7.87
N ALA A 10 4.96 0.03 6.56
CA ALA A 10 3.90 -0.55 5.73
C ALA A 10 4.36 -0.93 4.33
N LEU A 11 3.77 -1.99 3.78
CA LEU A 11 3.93 -2.42 2.39
C LEU A 11 2.54 -2.73 1.82
N CYS A 12 2.17 -2.04 0.74
CA CYS A 12 0.91 -2.26 0.04
C CYS A 12 1.17 -2.82 -1.37
N ASP A 13 0.37 -3.81 -1.77
CA ASP A 13 0.33 -4.40 -3.11
C ASP A 13 -1.08 -4.23 -3.72
N ALA A 14 -1.48 -5.04 -4.69
CA ALA A 14 -2.82 -4.96 -5.30
C ALA A 14 -3.95 -5.60 -4.45
N ASP A 15 -3.59 -6.44 -3.47
CA ASP A 15 -4.52 -7.22 -2.65
C ASP A 15 -4.70 -6.60 -1.24
N GLY A 16 -3.74 -5.80 -0.78
CA GLY A 16 -3.90 -4.84 0.31
C GLY A 16 -2.58 -4.47 0.97
N CYS A 17 -2.62 -4.14 2.26
CA CYS A 17 -1.46 -3.65 2.99
C CYS A 17 -1.09 -4.55 4.17
N PHE A 18 0.21 -4.81 4.33
CA PHE A 18 0.81 -5.28 5.57
C PHE A 18 1.39 -4.09 6.33
N VAL A 19 1.09 -3.98 7.62
CA VAL A 19 1.54 -2.87 8.47
C VAL A 19 2.07 -3.41 9.79
N VAL A 20 3.29 -3.05 10.16
CA VAL A 20 3.89 -3.42 11.44
C VAL A 20 3.74 -2.29 12.45
N HIS A 21 3.23 -2.63 13.63
CA HIS A 21 3.07 -1.69 14.75
C HIS A 21 4.00 -2.09 15.88
N PHE A 22 4.92 -1.21 16.28
CA PHE A 22 5.86 -1.42 17.38
C PHE A 22 5.30 -0.96 18.74
N ASP A 23 4.07 -1.36 19.06
CA ASP A 23 3.50 -1.17 20.40
C ASP A 23 3.45 -2.50 21.14
N GLN A 24 4.03 -2.52 22.34
CA GLN A 24 4.03 -3.70 23.20
C GLN A 24 2.64 -3.99 23.76
N LYS A 25 2.02 -5.08 23.31
CA LYS A 25 0.66 -5.50 23.67
C LYS A 25 0.52 -7.03 23.75
N ILE A 26 -0.52 -7.47 24.45
CA ILE A 26 -0.96 -8.87 24.42
C ILE A 26 -1.70 -9.18 23.12
N PHE A 27 -1.81 -10.46 22.78
CA PHE A 27 -2.41 -10.90 21.52
C PHE A 27 -3.82 -10.31 21.28
N LEU A 28 -4.69 -10.35 22.28
CA LEU A 28 -6.07 -9.88 22.16
C LEU A 28 -6.15 -8.37 21.85
N ASP A 29 -5.29 -7.57 22.49
CA ASP A 29 -5.28 -6.12 22.30
C ASP A 29 -4.62 -5.70 20.98
N SER A 30 -3.59 -6.44 20.55
CA SER A 30 -3.03 -6.33 19.20
C SER A 30 -4.08 -6.64 18.14
N TRP A 31 -4.84 -7.73 18.31
CA TRP A 31 -5.92 -8.10 17.41
C TRP A 31 -7.02 -7.05 17.32
N ARG A 32 -7.47 -6.52 18.46
CA ARG A 32 -8.45 -5.42 18.52
C ARG A 32 -7.94 -4.15 17.83
N SER A 33 -6.64 -3.86 17.96
CA SER A 33 -6.02 -2.68 17.32
C SER A 33 -6.10 -2.76 15.79
N CYS A 34 -5.80 -3.93 15.20
CA CYS A 34 -5.98 -4.13 13.75
C CYS A 34 -7.47 -4.06 13.35
N LYS A 35 -8.35 -4.69 14.13
CA LYS A 35 -9.80 -4.74 13.84
C LYS A 35 -10.45 -3.35 13.85
N TYR A 36 -10.08 -2.51 14.81
CA TYR A 36 -10.60 -1.14 14.92
C TYR A 36 -10.32 -0.30 13.67
N LYS A 37 -9.20 -0.56 12.99
CA LYS A 37 -8.78 0.10 11.75
C LYS A 37 -9.26 -0.62 10.47
N GLY A 38 -10.19 -1.57 10.58
CA GLY A 38 -10.74 -2.31 9.44
C GLY A 38 -9.86 -3.46 8.93
N GLY A 39 -8.85 -3.87 9.68
CA GLY A 39 -7.96 -4.99 9.34
C GLY A 39 -8.15 -6.22 10.23
N ASP A 40 -7.16 -7.11 10.18
CA ASP A 40 -6.99 -8.22 11.11
C ASP A 40 -5.49 -8.39 11.42
N LEU A 41 -5.13 -9.19 12.42
CA LEU A 41 -3.75 -9.67 12.52
C LEU A 41 -3.39 -10.43 11.25
N ALA A 42 -2.16 -10.26 10.79
CA ALA A 42 -1.74 -10.75 9.51
C ALA A 42 -1.79 -12.28 9.42
N THR A 43 -2.45 -12.77 8.36
CA THR A 43 -2.48 -14.18 7.99
C THR A 43 -1.45 -14.43 6.90
N ILE A 44 -0.57 -15.41 7.09
CA ILE A 44 0.50 -15.75 6.14
C ILE A 44 0.17 -17.12 5.55
N LYS A 45 -0.68 -17.12 4.51
CA LYS A 45 -1.26 -18.35 3.96
C LYS A 45 -0.47 -18.89 2.77
N HIS A 46 0.21 -18.01 2.04
CA HIS A 46 0.95 -18.34 0.83
C HIS A 46 2.40 -17.88 0.91
N ARG A 47 3.25 -18.42 0.03
CA ARG A 47 4.66 -17.99 -0.09
C ARG A 47 4.78 -16.50 -0.45
N LYS A 48 3.89 -15.99 -1.32
CA LYS A 48 3.81 -14.56 -1.70
C LYS A 48 3.64 -13.66 -0.47
N ASP A 49 2.80 -14.06 0.50
CA ASP A 49 2.60 -13.30 1.74
C ASP A 49 3.90 -13.22 2.55
N ALA A 50 4.62 -14.34 2.66
CA ALA A 50 5.90 -14.40 3.37
C ALA A 50 6.99 -13.56 2.70
N GLU A 51 7.03 -13.54 1.37
CA GLU A 51 7.96 -12.70 0.59
C GLU A 51 7.66 -11.21 0.76
N ALA A 52 6.39 -10.82 0.72
CA ALA A 52 5.97 -9.44 0.98
C ALA A 52 6.37 -8.98 2.39
N ILE A 53 6.14 -9.83 3.41
CA ILE A 53 6.56 -9.56 4.79
C ILE A 53 8.09 -9.49 4.89
N SER A 54 8.83 -10.38 4.23
CA SER A 54 10.29 -10.32 4.22
C SER A 54 10.80 -9.02 3.62
N LYS A 55 10.18 -8.55 2.52
CA LYS A 55 10.49 -7.25 1.91
C LYS A 55 10.19 -6.09 2.85
N LEU A 56 9.02 -6.09 3.50
CA LEU A 56 8.65 -5.10 4.51
C LEU A 56 9.72 -5.01 5.60
N PHE A 57 10.11 -6.13 6.20
CA PHE A 57 11.10 -6.14 7.28
C PHE A 57 12.51 -5.79 6.81
N SER A 58 12.85 -5.98 5.53
CA SER A 58 14.14 -5.55 4.97
C SER A 58 14.26 -4.03 4.84
N THR A 59 13.14 -3.32 4.70
CA THR A 59 13.10 -1.85 4.65
C THR A 59 12.92 -1.22 6.03
N LEU A 60 12.67 -2.03 7.07
CA LEU A 60 12.57 -1.55 8.44
C LEU A 60 13.95 -1.22 8.96
N ASP A 61 14.17 0.07 9.21
CA ASP A 61 15.23 0.49 10.10
C ASP A 61 14.77 0.19 11.53
N LEU A 62 15.16 -0.98 12.06
CA LEU A 62 14.73 -1.44 13.38
C LEU A 62 15.00 -0.32 14.39
N ARG A 63 13.93 0.19 15.01
CA ARG A 63 13.99 1.32 15.94
C ARG A 63 15.08 1.02 16.98
N GLN A 64 16.22 1.71 16.86
CA GLN A 64 17.37 1.42 17.72
C GLN A 64 16.98 1.58 19.19
N PRO A 65 17.40 0.63 20.06
CA PRO A 65 18.50 -0.31 19.85
C PRO A 65 18.07 -1.78 19.69
N ARG A 66 16.86 -2.08 19.18
CA ARG A 66 16.44 -3.49 19.08
C ARG A 66 17.08 -4.18 17.87
N SER A 67 18.03 -5.08 18.12
CA SER A 67 18.60 -5.98 17.10
C SER A 67 17.69 -7.15 16.76
N LYS A 68 16.71 -7.43 17.63
CA LYS A 68 15.71 -8.48 17.50
C LYS A 68 14.35 -7.96 17.93
N VAL A 69 13.30 -8.34 17.19
CA VAL A 69 11.91 -8.00 17.47
C VAL A 69 11.01 -9.22 17.27
N GLU A 70 10.00 -9.34 18.12
CA GLU A 70 8.93 -10.32 17.97
C GLU A 70 7.59 -9.60 17.74
N VAL A 71 6.87 -10.02 16.70
CA VAL A 71 5.57 -9.43 16.36
C VAL A 71 4.47 -10.48 16.36
N TRP A 72 3.31 -10.16 16.93
CA TRP A 72 2.13 -11.04 16.83
C TRP A 72 1.65 -11.17 15.38
N ILE A 73 1.30 -12.41 14.99
CA ILE A 73 0.60 -12.73 13.74
C ILE A 73 -0.77 -13.34 14.05
N GLY A 74 -1.66 -13.42 13.06
CA GLY A 74 -3.06 -13.80 13.26
C GLY A 74 -3.32 -15.27 13.47
N LEU A 75 -2.53 -15.97 14.29
CA LEU A 75 -2.62 -17.41 14.47
C LEU A 75 -2.74 -17.77 15.97
N GLN A 76 -3.82 -18.45 16.31
CA GLN A 76 -4.15 -18.84 17.69
C GLN A 76 -4.67 -20.28 17.77
N ARG A 77 -4.57 -20.89 18.94
CA ARG A 77 -5.08 -22.22 19.24
C ARG A 77 -5.82 -22.22 20.56
N GLN A 78 -7.03 -22.77 20.54
CA GLN A 78 -7.82 -23.03 21.74
C GLN A 78 -7.32 -24.27 22.48
N PRO A 79 -7.57 -24.39 23.80
CA PRO A 79 -7.21 -25.57 24.57
C PRO A 79 -7.73 -26.88 23.93
N ARG A 80 -6.93 -27.95 24.04
CA ARG A 80 -7.25 -29.32 23.60
C ARG A 80 -7.43 -29.51 22.08
N GLN A 81 -7.10 -28.52 21.26
CA GLN A 81 -7.22 -28.62 19.80
C GLN A 81 -5.93 -29.03 19.09
N CYS A 82 -4.99 -29.71 19.76
CA CYS A 82 -3.72 -30.10 19.14
C CYS A 82 -3.90 -31.24 18.15
N SER A 83 -3.22 -31.13 17.02
CA SER A 83 -3.24 -32.14 15.97
C SER A 83 -1.92 -32.07 15.24
N ASP A 84 -1.14 -33.15 15.24
CA ASP A 84 0.12 -33.21 14.50
C ASP A 84 -0.07 -33.59 13.03
N THR A 85 -1.31 -33.88 12.62
CA THR A 85 -1.65 -34.35 11.28
C THR A 85 -1.89 -33.22 10.29
N HIS A 86 -2.18 -32.01 10.78
CA HIS A 86 -2.47 -30.84 9.94
C HIS A 86 -1.31 -29.83 9.96
N PRO A 87 -1.04 -29.11 8.84
CA PRO A 87 0.06 -28.15 8.74
C PRO A 87 0.07 -27.08 9.85
N LEU A 88 -1.11 -26.60 10.23
CA LEU A 88 -1.27 -25.59 11.29
C LEU A 88 -1.24 -26.15 12.71
N ARG A 89 -1.02 -27.45 12.91
CA ARG A 89 -0.86 -28.06 14.23
C ARG A 89 -2.00 -27.81 15.23
N GLY A 90 -3.22 -27.69 14.70
CA GLY A 90 -4.41 -27.37 15.48
C GLY A 90 -4.70 -25.87 15.66
N PHE A 91 -3.80 -24.99 15.23
CA PHE A 91 -4.04 -23.55 15.20
C PHE A 91 -5.06 -23.18 14.09
N SER A 92 -5.68 -22.02 14.24
CA SER A 92 -6.59 -21.39 13.28
C SER A 92 -6.23 -19.93 13.12
N TRP A 93 -6.43 -19.39 11.92
CA TRP A 93 -6.28 -17.97 11.67
C TRP A 93 -7.32 -17.16 12.44
N THR A 94 -7.03 -15.90 12.76
CA THR A 94 -7.98 -14.98 13.41
C THR A 94 -9.19 -14.66 12.54
N THR A 95 -9.09 -14.92 11.24
CA THR A 95 -10.20 -14.91 10.26
C THR A 95 -11.13 -16.12 10.38
N GLY A 96 -10.77 -17.13 11.18
CA GLY A 96 -11.57 -18.31 11.50
C GLY A 96 -11.26 -19.55 10.65
N ASP A 97 -10.54 -19.41 9.54
CA ASP A 97 -10.17 -20.51 8.66
C ASP A 97 -8.88 -21.22 9.10
N ARG A 98 -8.65 -22.42 8.53
CA ARG A 98 -7.47 -23.26 8.80
C ARG A 98 -6.67 -23.55 7.53
N ASP A 99 -7.03 -22.91 6.42
CA ASP A 99 -6.41 -23.17 5.13
C ASP A 99 -5.07 -22.44 5.07
N THR A 100 -4.02 -23.19 4.73
CA THR A 100 -2.70 -22.62 4.50
C THR A 100 -1.92 -23.49 3.52
N ALA A 101 -1.24 -22.84 2.57
CA ALA A 101 -0.25 -23.46 1.71
C ALA A 101 1.19 -23.24 2.23
N TYR A 102 1.34 -22.45 3.30
CA TYR A 102 2.63 -22.04 3.85
C TYR A 102 2.66 -22.17 5.38
N THR A 103 3.77 -22.68 5.92
CA THR A 103 4.06 -22.70 7.36
C THR A 103 5.55 -22.51 7.61
N ASN A 104 5.93 -21.80 8.67
CA ASN A 104 7.34 -21.57 9.00
C ASN A 104 7.64 -21.74 10.51
N TRP A 105 7.25 -22.87 11.09
CA TRP A 105 7.44 -23.15 12.52
C TRP A 105 8.92 -23.16 12.95
N HIS A 106 9.23 -22.54 14.10
CA HIS A 106 10.58 -22.53 14.71
C HIS A 106 10.99 -23.90 15.29
N SER A 107 10.10 -24.55 16.04
CA SER A 107 10.36 -25.85 16.68
C SER A 107 9.17 -26.82 16.55
N LYS A 108 9.38 -28.09 16.89
CA LYS A 108 8.30 -29.11 16.99
C LYS A 108 7.55 -28.92 18.31
N ASP A 109 6.23 -29.05 18.27
CA ASP A 109 5.36 -28.79 19.42
C ASP A 109 5.67 -29.79 20.55
N SER A 110 5.78 -29.32 21.79
CA SER A 110 5.98 -30.20 22.94
C SER A 110 4.60 -30.64 23.46
N ALA A 111 4.41 -31.95 23.70
CA ALA A 111 3.12 -32.54 24.08
C ALA A 111 2.41 -31.86 25.29
N GLY A 112 3.13 -31.15 26.16
CA GLY A 112 2.57 -30.38 27.28
C GLY A 112 1.89 -29.05 26.92
N MET A 113 2.00 -28.57 25.67
CA MET A 113 1.51 -27.24 25.28
C MET A 113 0.01 -27.18 24.90
N CYS A 114 -0.73 -28.28 25.04
CA CYS A 114 -2.10 -28.40 24.53
C CYS A 114 -3.20 -27.92 25.47
N SER A 115 -2.93 -27.82 26.78
CA SER A 115 -3.96 -27.58 27.79
C SER A 115 -4.36 -26.11 27.94
N VAL A 116 -3.62 -25.19 27.32
CA VAL A 116 -3.79 -23.73 27.46
C VAL A 116 -3.86 -23.07 26.09
N PRO A 117 -4.53 -21.91 25.98
CA PRO A 117 -4.55 -21.16 24.73
C PRO A 117 -3.14 -20.71 24.36
N ARG A 118 -2.79 -20.87 23.08
CA ARG A 118 -1.48 -20.50 22.54
C ARG A 118 -1.65 -19.57 21.35
N CYS A 119 -0.77 -18.60 21.27
CA CYS A 119 -0.73 -17.62 20.20
C CYS A 119 0.67 -17.61 19.57
N VAL A 120 0.77 -17.10 18.36
CA VAL A 120 2.00 -17.20 17.56
C VAL A 120 2.56 -15.83 17.26
N ALA A 121 3.83 -15.65 17.61
CA ALA A 121 4.64 -14.50 17.21
C ALA A 121 5.62 -14.90 16.11
N MET A 122 6.04 -13.92 15.32
CA MET A 122 7.08 -14.06 14.30
C MET A 122 8.31 -13.27 14.76
N GLY A 123 9.46 -13.94 14.82
CA GLY A 123 10.73 -13.32 15.19
C GLY A 123 11.46 -12.75 13.97
N TYR A 124 12.11 -11.60 14.14
CA TYR A 124 13.03 -11.01 13.16
C TYR A 124 14.25 -10.41 13.86
N SER A 125 15.44 -10.64 13.31
CA SER A 125 16.73 -10.16 13.79
C SER A 125 17.57 -9.63 12.64
N THR A 126 18.22 -8.48 12.86
CA THR A 126 19.18 -7.93 11.88
C THR A 126 20.55 -8.61 11.98
N GLN A 127 20.86 -9.26 13.10
CA GLN A 127 22.16 -9.89 13.35
C GLN A 127 22.15 -11.41 13.11
N GLU A 128 21.03 -12.07 13.39
CA GLU A 128 20.91 -13.54 13.32
C GLU A 128 19.86 -13.94 12.28
N GLN A 129 20.29 -14.18 11.04
CA GLN A 129 19.38 -14.44 9.92
C GLN A 129 18.80 -15.87 9.91
N GLY A 130 19.41 -16.83 10.61
CA GLY A 130 19.04 -18.26 10.51
C GLY A 130 17.61 -18.58 10.96
N ASP A 131 17.09 -17.84 11.94
CA ASP A 131 15.75 -18.05 12.52
C ASP A 131 14.75 -16.94 12.16
N ASN A 132 15.08 -16.09 11.19
CA ASN A 132 14.19 -15.01 10.78
C ASN A 132 12.88 -15.54 10.20
N PHE A 133 11.80 -14.84 10.56
CA PHE A 133 10.42 -15.12 10.17
C PHE A 133 9.88 -16.46 10.65
N LYS A 134 10.59 -17.14 11.55
CA LYS A 134 10.12 -18.38 12.18
C LYS A 134 8.99 -18.09 13.16
N TRP A 135 8.02 -19.00 13.21
CA TRP A 135 6.82 -18.90 14.03
C TRP A 135 7.09 -19.48 15.41
N LEU A 136 6.98 -18.62 16.42
CA LEU A 136 7.24 -18.89 17.83
C LEU A 136 5.90 -19.05 18.56
N VAL A 137 5.71 -20.19 19.21
CA VAL A 137 4.49 -20.48 19.98
C VAL A 137 4.67 -20.00 21.42
N GLY A 138 3.74 -19.17 21.89
CA GLY A 138 3.79 -18.60 23.24
C GLY A 138 2.41 -18.49 23.91
N PRO A 139 2.36 -18.19 25.22
CA PRO A 139 1.14 -17.76 25.89
C PRO A 139 0.56 -16.49 25.25
N CYS A 140 -0.74 -16.45 25.02
CA CYS A 140 -1.43 -15.27 24.47
C CYS A 140 -1.38 -14.03 25.37
N SER A 141 -1.09 -14.22 26.66
CA SER A 141 -0.94 -13.17 27.66
C SER A 141 0.44 -12.50 27.65
N ASN A 142 1.39 -13.02 26.87
CA ASN A 142 2.70 -12.38 26.74
C ASN A 142 2.57 -11.04 26.03
N GLN A 143 3.44 -10.10 26.37
CA GLN A 143 3.60 -8.86 25.65
C GLN A 143 4.86 -8.94 24.80
N VAL A 144 4.72 -8.85 23.48
CA VAL A 144 5.84 -8.88 22.52
C VAL A 144 6.09 -7.47 21.97
N ASP A 145 7.15 -7.27 21.18
CA ASP A 145 7.59 -5.95 20.74
C ASP A 145 6.60 -5.22 19.81
N GLY A 146 5.73 -5.96 19.14
CA GLY A 146 4.75 -5.39 18.23
C GLY A 146 3.73 -6.37 17.67
N TYR A 147 3.03 -5.96 16.63
CA TYR A 147 2.05 -6.80 15.94
C TYR A 147 1.96 -6.42 14.47
N LEU A 148 1.69 -7.42 13.63
CA LEU A 148 1.56 -7.25 12.19
C LEU A 148 0.08 -7.29 11.81
N CYS A 149 -0.43 -6.21 11.22
CA CYS A 149 -1.79 -6.13 10.70
C CYS A 149 -1.81 -6.38 9.19
N ARG A 150 -2.92 -6.96 8.71
CA ARG A 150 -3.27 -7.07 7.28
C ARG A 150 -4.58 -6.32 7.04
N TYR A 151 -4.57 -5.40 6.08
CA TYR A 151 -5.74 -4.66 5.61
C TYR A 151 -6.04 -5.05 4.17
N SER A 152 -7.08 -5.86 3.95
CA SER A 152 -7.42 -6.40 2.63
C SER A 152 -8.48 -5.56 1.93
N TYR A 153 -8.26 -5.29 0.64
CA TYR A 153 -9.16 -4.47 -0.18
C TYR A 153 -9.46 -5.20 -1.49
N LYS A 154 -10.63 -4.92 -2.10
CA LYS A 154 -11.02 -5.50 -3.39
C LYS A 154 -10.38 -4.79 -4.60
N GLY A 155 -9.75 -3.66 -4.36
CA GLY A 155 -9.06 -2.83 -5.34
C GLY A 155 -8.37 -1.66 -4.63
N MET A 156 -7.41 -1.05 -5.30
CA MET A 156 -6.62 0.08 -4.78
C MET A 156 -6.38 1.11 -5.86
N CYS A 157 -6.19 2.35 -5.45
CA CYS A 157 -5.77 3.41 -6.33
C CYS A 157 -4.27 3.28 -6.64
N GLY A 158 -3.87 3.56 -7.88
CA GLY A 158 -2.45 3.68 -8.22
C GLY A 158 -1.84 4.94 -7.62
N ALA A 159 -0.53 4.92 -7.40
CA ALA A 159 0.22 6.11 -7.02
C ALA A 159 0.01 7.25 -8.02
N LEU A 160 -0.20 8.45 -7.51
CA LEU A 160 -0.25 9.68 -8.29
C LEU A 160 1.17 10.11 -8.65
N TRP A 161 1.33 10.53 -9.90
CA TRP A 161 2.57 11.11 -10.40
C TRP A 161 2.70 12.56 -9.93
N SER A 162 3.94 13.04 -9.86
CA SER A 162 4.23 14.43 -9.47
C SER A 162 3.86 15.37 -10.61
N GLU A 163 2.93 16.30 -10.37
CA GLU A 163 2.46 17.28 -11.36
C GLU A 163 3.00 18.70 -11.11
N GLY A 164 4.04 18.86 -10.29
CA GLY A 164 4.62 20.19 -10.05
C GLY A 164 5.67 20.22 -8.94
N ALA A 165 5.23 20.51 -7.72
CA ALA A 165 6.13 20.91 -6.63
C ALA A 165 6.67 19.73 -5.78
N GLY A 166 6.26 18.50 -6.07
CA GLY A 166 6.72 17.30 -5.37
C GLY A 166 5.80 16.09 -5.56
N GLY A 167 6.22 14.95 -5.00
CA GLY A 167 5.38 13.74 -4.96
C GLY A 167 4.17 13.89 -4.04
N ALA A 168 3.10 13.15 -4.32
CA ALA A 168 1.91 13.15 -3.49
C ALA A 168 2.20 12.57 -2.09
N LEU A 169 1.61 13.19 -1.07
CA LEU A 169 1.65 12.70 0.31
C LEU A 169 0.33 11.99 0.64
N TYR A 170 0.38 10.69 0.91
CA TYR A 170 -0.79 9.88 1.19
C TYR A 170 -1.03 9.75 2.69
N THR A 171 -2.26 10.02 3.13
CA THR A 171 -2.76 9.70 4.47
C THR A 171 -3.75 8.54 4.36
N THR A 172 -3.42 7.38 4.95
CA THR A 172 -4.24 6.16 4.85
C THR A 172 -5.26 6.04 6.01
N PRO A 173 -6.31 5.20 5.86
CA PRO A 173 -7.28 4.94 6.93
C PRO A 173 -6.71 4.33 8.21
N PHE A 174 -5.48 3.79 8.15
CA PHE A 174 -4.79 3.22 9.30
C PHE A 174 -3.72 4.13 9.88
N ASP A 175 -3.80 5.44 9.60
CA ASP A 175 -2.94 6.52 10.10
C ASP A 175 -1.47 6.44 9.64
N LEU A 176 -1.23 5.88 8.46
CA LEU A 176 0.08 6.00 7.81
C LEU A 176 0.09 7.28 6.97
N VAL A 177 1.13 8.10 7.16
CA VAL A 177 1.48 9.19 6.25
C VAL A 177 2.71 8.76 5.48
N SER A 178 2.61 8.66 4.15
CA SER A 178 3.72 8.20 3.31
C SER A 178 3.65 8.76 1.90
N SER A 179 4.79 9.02 1.30
CA SER A 179 4.97 9.39 -0.11
C SER A 179 5.36 8.20 -1.01
N LEU A 180 5.63 7.03 -0.42
CA LEU A 180 6.24 5.87 -1.08
C LEU A 180 5.23 4.78 -1.50
N LEU A 181 3.93 4.98 -1.24
CA LEU A 181 2.92 3.99 -1.55
C LEU A 181 2.73 3.87 -3.07
N THR A 182 2.88 2.65 -3.59
CA THR A 182 2.59 2.33 -5.00
C THR A 182 1.11 1.98 -5.22
N HIS A 183 0.49 1.38 -4.21
CA HIS A 183 -0.92 1.01 -4.17
C HIS A 183 -1.54 1.65 -2.93
N VAL A 184 -2.59 2.43 -3.15
CA VAL A 184 -3.20 3.29 -2.13
C VAL A 184 -4.61 2.75 -1.79
N PRO A 185 -4.89 2.48 -0.50
CA PRO A 185 -6.17 1.91 -0.10
C PRO A 185 -7.33 2.91 -0.22
N PRO A 186 -8.55 2.43 -0.52
CA PRO A 186 -9.74 3.28 -0.49
C PRO A 186 -9.96 3.88 0.90
N GLY A 187 -10.39 5.14 0.93
CA GLY A 187 -10.46 5.98 2.12
C GLY A 187 -9.19 6.81 2.37
N SER A 188 -8.10 6.60 1.60
CA SER A 188 -6.90 7.42 1.72
C SER A 188 -7.06 8.78 1.04
N VAL A 189 -6.50 9.81 1.66
CA VAL A 189 -6.42 11.15 1.10
C VAL A 189 -5.01 11.39 0.57
N ALA A 190 -4.88 11.80 -0.69
CA ALA A 190 -3.62 12.26 -1.25
C ALA A 190 -3.58 13.79 -1.26
N ASN A 191 -2.53 14.36 -0.68
CA ASN A 191 -2.19 15.77 -0.81
C ASN A 191 -1.13 15.93 -1.89
N LEU A 192 -1.51 16.54 -3.01
CA LEU A 192 -0.61 16.79 -4.13
C LEU A 192 -0.11 18.24 -4.05
N PRO A 193 1.20 18.46 -3.86
CA PRO A 193 1.74 19.82 -3.82
C PRO A 193 1.78 20.43 -5.22
N CYS A 194 0.96 21.45 -5.44
CA CYS A 194 0.83 22.13 -6.72
C CYS A 194 1.41 23.55 -6.66
N PRO A 195 1.83 24.14 -7.80
CA PRO A 195 2.44 25.47 -7.80
C PRO A 195 1.54 26.61 -7.28
N ALA A 196 0.22 26.48 -7.46
CA ALA A 196 -0.76 27.48 -7.04
C ALA A 196 -1.31 27.20 -5.63
N ASP A 197 -1.90 26.02 -5.42
CA ASP A 197 -2.44 25.59 -4.13
C ASP A 197 -2.51 24.05 -4.08
N ASP A 198 -2.23 23.48 -2.91
CA ASP A 198 -2.22 22.03 -2.68
C ASP A 198 -3.58 21.41 -3.02
N GLN A 199 -3.57 20.32 -3.78
CA GLN A 199 -4.79 19.64 -4.21
C GLN A 199 -5.01 18.36 -3.41
N LEU A 200 -6.20 18.25 -2.81
CA LEU A 200 -6.62 17.06 -2.07
C LEU A 200 -7.53 16.20 -2.94
N VAL A 201 -7.17 14.92 -3.08
CA VAL A 201 -8.01 13.92 -3.73
C VAL A 201 -8.19 12.68 -2.86
N LEU A 202 -9.39 12.10 -2.91
CA LEU A 202 -9.76 10.92 -2.14
C LEU A 202 -9.72 9.67 -3.02
N CYS A 203 -9.11 8.59 -2.55
CA CYS A 203 -9.25 7.26 -3.13
C CYS A 203 -10.57 6.64 -2.67
N MET A 204 -11.46 6.26 -3.58
CA MET A 204 -12.81 5.80 -3.24
C MET A 204 -13.22 4.57 -4.06
N VAL A 205 -14.18 3.83 -3.50
CA VAL A 205 -14.89 2.77 -4.23
C VAL A 205 -16.03 3.42 -5.00
N MET A 206 -16.06 3.24 -6.31
CA MET A 206 -17.08 3.74 -7.21
C MET A 206 -18.35 2.89 -7.16
N GLU A 207 -19.47 3.39 -7.72
CA GLU A 207 -20.76 2.69 -7.70
C GLU A 207 -20.73 1.35 -8.44
N ASP A 208 -19.88 1.22 -9.45
CA ASP A 208 -19.64 -0.02 -10.21
C ASP A 208 -18.75 -1.03 -9.47
N GLY A 209 -18.28 -0.68 -8.26
CA GLY A 209 -17.39 -1.49 -7.44
C GLY A 209 -15.91 -1.39 -7.80
N SER A 210 -15.55 -0.59 -8.81
CA SER A 210 -14.15 -0.28 -9.12
C SER A 210 -13.57 0.70 -8.11
N VAL A 211 -12.23 0.79 -8.03
CA VAL A 211 -11.54 1.67 -7.08
C VAL A 211 -10.71 2.68 -7.84
N GLY A 212 -10.84 3.96 -7.50
CA GLY A 212 -10.10 5.02 -8.16
C GLY A 212 -10.15 6.35 -7.43
N TRP A 213 -9.42 7.32 -7.98
CA TRP A 213 -9.35 8.66 -7.44
C TRP A 213 -10.63 9.45 -7.75
N SER A 214 -11.07 10.24 -6.77
CA SER A 214 -12.23 11.14 -6.88
C SER A 214 -12.15 12.13 -8.04
N ARG A 215 -10.93 12.46 -8.49
CA ARG A 215 -10.64 13.27 -9.67
C ARG A 215 -9.58 12.56 -10.50
N GLN A 216 -9.65 12.72 -11.82
CA GLN A 216 -8.64 12.22 -12.74
C GLN A 216 -7.57 13.28 -12.98
N PRO A 217 -6.30 12.88 -13.19
CA PRO A 217 -5.25 13.76 -13.67
C PRO A 217 -5.61 14.50 -14.97
N PRO A 218 -5.14 15.74 -15.18
CA PRO A 218 -4.29 16.52 -14.28
C PRO A 218 -5.07 17.07 -13.06
N LEU A 219 -4.47 16.97 -11.88
CA LEU A 219 -5.04 17.39 -10.60
C LEU A 219 -4.61 18.82 -10.23
N CYS A 220 -3.38 19.20 -10.55
CA CYS A 220 -2.79 20.52 -10.28
C CYS A 220 -3.25 21.60 -11.26
N SER A 221 -3.75 21.19 -12.42
CA SER A 221 -4.66 22.03 -13.19
C SER A 221 -5.96 22.07 -12.41
N GLY A 222 -6.43 23.26 -12.01
CA GLY A 222 -7.78 23.40 -11.45
C GLY A 222 -8.84 22.80 -12.41
N PRO A 223 -10.16 22.91 -12.12
CA PRO A 223 -11.09 22.81 -13.24
C PRO A 223 -10.54 23.79 -14.26
N SER A 224 -10.22 23.33 -15.48
CA SER A 224 -9.77 24.19 -16.56
C SER A 224 -10.51 25.49 -16.34
N VAL A 225 -9.82 26.59 -16.00
CA VAL A 225 -10.49 27.89 -16.01
C VAL A 225 -11.20 27.84 -17.33
N SER A 226 -12.54 27.81 -17.32
CA SER A 226 -13.28 27.66 -18.55
C SER A 226 -13.04 29.01 -19.21
N HIS A 227 -11.93 29.11 -19.92
CA HIS A 227 -11.54 30.32 -20.59
C HIS A 227 -12.68 30.48 -21.57
N SER A 228 -13.58 31.41 -21.29
CA SER A 228 -14.79 31.55 -22.11
C SER A 228 -14.43 31.92 -23.56
N SER A 229 -13.18 32.31 -23.79
CA SER A 229 -12.62 32.63 -25.09
C SER A 229 -11.11 32.45 -25.12
N CYS A 230 -10.57 32.32 -26.33
CA CYS A 230 -9.13 32.37 -26.58
C CYS A 230 -8.47 33.71 -26.22
N ALA A 231 -9.25 34.78 -26.03
CA ALA A 231 -8.72 36.08 -25.63
C ALA A 231 -8.27 36.12 -24.16
N GLN A 232 -8.75 35.17 -23.35
CA GLN A 232 -8.36 35.02 -21.96
C GLN A 232 -7.27 33.95 -21.88
N ASP A 233 -6.02 34.37 -21.67
CA ASP A 233 -4.87 33.48 -21.45
C ASP A 233 -4.75 32.35 -22.49
N ASN A 234 -4.90 32.71 -23.78
CA ASN A 234 -4.89 31.78 -24.91
C ASN A 234 -5.86 30.60 -24.77
N GLY A 235 -6.99 30.75 -24.06
CA GLY A 235 -7.93 29.66 -23.87
C GLY A 235 -7.41 28.49 -23.03
N GLY A 236 -6.23 28.63 -22.38
CA GLY A 236 -5.50 27.54 -21.71
C GLY A 236 -4.60 26.71 -22.65
N CYS A 237 -4.46 27.09 -23.93
CA CYS A 237 -3.71 26.31 -24.92
C CYS A 237 -2.20 26.58 -24.87
N GLU A 238 -1.39 25.53 -24.99
CA GLU A 238 0.09 25.64 -25.02
C GLU A 238 0.60 26.32 -26.29
N HIS A 239 0.07 25.94 -27.46
CA HIS A 239 0.45 26.53 -28.74
C HIS A 239 -0.63 27.49 -29.25
N PHE A 240 -1.68 26.98 -29.87
CA PHE A 240 -2.68 27.80 -30.55
C PHE A 240 -4.07 27.57 -29.99
N CYS A 241 -4.86 28.65 -29.86
CA CYS A 241 -6.26 28.58 -29.50
C CYS A 241 -7.16 29.08 -30.64
N ARG A 242 -8.25 28.37 -30.87
CA ARG A 242 -9.32 28.76 -31.80
C ARG A 242 -10.70 28.67 -31.15
N THR A 243 -11.54 29.65 -31.45
CA THR A 243 -12.93 29.62 -31.02
C THR A 243 -13.76 28.78 -31.99
N VAL A 244 -14.24 27.61 -31.56
CA VAL A 244 -15.11 26.72 -32.33
C VAL A 244 -16.46 26.64 -31.64
N GLY A 245 -17.54 27.02 -32.33
CA GLY A 245 -18.89 27.00 -31.75
C GLY A 245 -19.08 27.92 -30.54
N GLY A 246 -18.24 28.94 -30.37
CA GLY A 246 -18.28 29.86 -29.23
C GLY A 246 -17.45 29.41 -28.02
N LEU A 247 -16.73 28.30 -28.10
CA LEU A 247 -15.85 27.79 -27.05
C LEU A 247 -14.39 27.76 -27.55
N PRO A 248 -13.37 27.92 -26.67
CA PRO A 248 -11.99 27.73 -27.07
C PRO A 248 -11.71 26.25 -27.37
N SER A 249 -10.83 26.02 -28.33
CA SER A 249 -10.32 24.71 -28.76
C SER A 249 -8.83 24.87 -29.05
N CYS A 250 -8.01 23.98 -28.50
CA CYS A 250 -6.56 24.04 -28.68
C CYS A 250 -6.10 23.29 -29.93
N GLU A 251 -5.08 23.83 -30.59
CA GLU A 251 -4.40 23.24 -31.73
C GLU A 251 -2.88 23.31 -31.51
N CYS A 252 -2.17 22.29 -32.00
CA CYS A 252 -0.71 22.19 -31.86
C CYS A 252 0.02 22.58 -33.14
N ALA A 253 1.25 23.06 -32.99
CA ALA A 253 2.16 23.28 -34.11
C ALA A 253 2.47 21.99 -34.86
N GLU A 254 2.89 22.14 -36.11
CA GLU A 254 3.31 21.02 -36.94
C GLU A 254 4.42 20.22 -36.25
N GLY A 255 4.25 18.90 -36.20
CA GLY A 255 5.15 18.02 -35.45
C GLY A 255 4.88 17.98 -33.94
N TYR A 256 3.68 18.34 -33.48
CA TYR A 256 3.21 18.12 -32.10
C TYR A 256 1.75 17.62 -32.14
N HIS A 257 1.34 16.84 -31.14
CA HIS A 257 -0.04 16.41 -30.99
C HIS A 257 -0.63 16.84 -29.65
N LEU A 258 -1.93 17.13 -29.66
CA LEU A 258 -2.64 17.58 -28.47
C LEU A 258 -2.86 16.40 -27.52
N ARG A 259 -2.47 16.57 -26.27
CA ARG A 259 -2.67 15.58 -25.21
C ARG A 259 -4.15 15.44 -24.87
N THR A 260 -4.46 14.40 -24.09
CA THR A 260 -5.83 14.11 -23.63
C THR A 260 -6.40 15.16 -22.67
N ASP A 261 -5.56 16.04 -22.12
CA ASP A 261 -5.98 17.22 -21.35
C ASP A 261 -6.60 18.34 -22.22
N GLY A 262 -6.51 18.21 -23.54
CA GLY A 262 -7.08 19.14 -24.52
C GLY A 262 -6.38 20.49 -24.58
N GLN A 263 -5.21 20.66 -23.95
CA GLN A 263 -4.53 21.95 -23.77
C GLN A 263 -3.03 21.89 -24.09
N THR A 264 -2.35 20.80 -23.72
CA THR A 264 -0.91 20.62 -23.84
C THR A 264 -0.54 19.91 -25.14
N CYS A 265 0.55 20.34 -25.77
CA CYS A 265 1.08 19.82 -27.03
C CYS A 265 2.38 19.05 -26.77
N GLU A 266 2.37 17.75 -27.02
CA GLU A 266 3.60 16.95 -26.91
C GLU A 266 4.17 16.63 -28.29
N PRO A 267 5.50 16.60 -28.45
CA PRO A 267 6.09 16.15 -29.69
C PRO A 267 5.69 14.68 -29.91
N PRO A 268 5.52 14.22 -31.15
CA PRO A 268 5.39 12.81 -31.43
C PRO A 268 6.61 12.14 -30.80
N GLY A 269 6.37 11.13 -29.96
CA GLY A 269 7.46 10.38 -29.36
C GLY A 269 8.43 9.98 -30.46
N ALA A 270 9.74 9.95 -30.17
CA ALA A 270 10.83 9.80 -31.14
C ALA A 270 10.69 8.60 -32.12
N CYS A 271 9.71 7.73 -31.89
CA CYS A 271 9.39 6.52 -32.62
C CYS A 271 8.09 6.58 -33.45
N LEU A 272 7.32 7.68 -33.40
CA LEU A 272 6.11 7.84 -34.21
C LEU A 272 6.47 8.52 -35.54
N GLY A 273 6.57 7.72 -36.61
CA GLY A 273 6.78 8.20 -37.99
C GLY A 273 8.04 7.68 -38.67
N TYR A 274 8.93 7.00 -37.94
CA TYR A 274 10.09 6.32 -38.50
C TYR A 274 9.82 4.82 -38.56
N PRO A 275 9.62 4.21 -39.73
CA PRO A 275 9.54 2.76 -39.86
C PRO A 275 10.93 2.18 -39.57
N CYS A 276 11.17 1.79 -38.33
CA CYS A 276 12.35 1.08 -37.93
C CYS A 276 12.13 -0.44 -38.07
N GLU A 277 13.12 -1.16 -38.58
CA GLU A 277 13.10 -2.62 -38.70
C GLU A 277 13.15 -3.33 -37.33
N PHE A 278 13.51 -2.58 -36.28
CA PHE A 278 13.64 -3.01 -34.88
C PHE A 278 12.92 -2.05 -33.92
N GLU A 279 13.04 -2.28 -32.61
CA GLU A 279 12.47 -1.44 -31.56
C GLU A 279 13.16 -0.06 -31.51
N CYS A 280 12.36 0.99 -31.57
CA CYS A 280 12.84 2.36 -31.38
C CYS A 280 12.84 2.69 -29.89
N LEU A 281 14.00 3.11 -29.39
CA LEU A 281 14.20 3.56 -28.02
C LEU A 281 14.47 5.06 -28.03
N PRO A 282 13.73 5.88 -27.26
CA PRO A 282 14.02 7.30 -27.13
C PRO A 282 15.42 7.47 -26.52
N LEU A 283 16.25 8.33 -27.12
CA LEU A 283 17.54 8.70 -26.54
C LEU A 283 17.28 9.60 -25.33
N LEU A 284 17.74 9.14 -24.15
CA LEU A 284 17.77 9.91 -22.90
C LEU A 284 18.78 11.07 -22.99
#